data_AF-A0ABC8LJ35-F1
#
_entry.id   AF-A0ABC8LJ35-F1
#
_cell.length_a   1.000
_cell.length_b   1.000
_cell.length_c   1.000
_cell.angle_alpha   90.00
_cell.angle_beta   90.00
_cell.angle_gamma   90.00
#
_symmetry.space_group_name_H-M   'P 1'
#
loop_
_entity.id
_entity.type
_entity.pdbx_description
1 polymer ?
#
loop_
_entity_poly.entity_id
_entity_poly.type
_entity_poly.pdbx_seq_one_letter_code
_entity_poly.pdbx_strand_id
1 'polypeptide(L)' 'MSHRRRRIRQRDTVMLLLPNSPEFALCFLAVAYLGAVSTTADPFYTKSEIEKQAKASATKMIITKSLILPK' A
#
# COMPACT_ATOMS: atom_id res chain seq x y z
N MET A 1 -20.30 8.35 -11.82
CA MET A 1 -18.94 7.79 -11.59
C MET A 1 -19.05 6.30 -11.24
N SER A 2 -18.63 5.42 -12.16
CA SER A 2 -18.68 3.96 -11.97
C SER A 2 -17.66 3.53 -10.90
N HIS A 3 -18.13 3.03 -9.75
CA HIS A 3 -17.30 2.46 -8.69
C HIS A 3 -16.80 1.06 -9.11
N ARG A 4 -15.87 0.99 -10.07
CA ARG A 4 -15.21 -0.29 -10.39
C ARG A 4 -14.29 -0.68 -9.24
N ARG A 5 -14.58 -1.79 -8.57
CA ARG A 5 -13.63 -2.45 -7.67
C ARG A 5 -12.41 -2.88 -8.49
N ARG A 6 -11.26 -2.21 -8.32
CA ARG A 6 -9.99 -2.66 -8.89
C ARG A 6 -9.57 -3.92 -8.14
N ARG A 7 -9.42 -5.03 -8.88
CA ARG A 7 -8.90 -6.29 -8.34
C ARG A 7 -7.37 -6.26 -8.43
N ILE A 8 -6.71 -6.63 -7.34
CA ILE A 8 -5.28 -6.94 -7.33
C ILE A 8 -5.07 -8.28 -8.03
N ARG A 9 -4.07 -8.35 -8.90
CA ARG A 9 -3.65 -9.55 -9.61
C ARG A 9 -2.29 -10.01 -9.10
N GLN A 10 -1.94 -11.25 -9.42
CA GLN A 10 -0.58 -11.76 -9.20
C GLN A 10 0.45 -10.80 -9.84
N ARG A 11 1.56 -10.56 -9.13
CA ARG A 11 2.64 -9.63 -9.49
C ARG A 11 2.28 -8.13 -9.45
N ASP A 12 1.07 -7.75 -9.08
CA ASP A 12 0.77 -6.34 -8.82
C ASP A 12 1.46 -5.88 -7.54
N THR A 13 1.98 -4.65 -7.54
CA THR A 13 2.58 -4.06 -6.35
C THR A 13 1.53 -3.34 -5.49
N VAL A 14 1.52 -3.64 -4.20
CA VAL A 14 0.68 -3.00 -3.17
C VAL A 14 1.58 -2.33 -2.14
N MET A 15 1.37 -1.04 -1.89
CA MET A 15 2.07 -0.30 -0.86
C MET A 15 1.34 -0.42 0.48
N LEU A 16 2.09 -0.82 1.51
CA LEU A 16 1.66 -0.82 2.91
C LEU A 16 2.20 0.45 3.57
N LEU A 17 1.35 1.47 3.63
CA LEU A 17 1.62 2.74 4.32
C LEU A 17 0.94 2.67 5.69
N LEU A 18 1.46 1.80 6.55
CA LEU A 18 0.91 1.48 7.86
C LEU A 18 2.04 1.52 8.89
N PRO A 19 1.76 1.94 10.14
CA PRO A 19 2.72 1.81 11.23
C PRO A 19 2.90 0.33 11.59
N ASN A 20 3.93 0.03 12.36
CA ASN A 20 4.11 -1.28 13.00
C ASN A 20 2.85 -1.64 13.80
N SER A 21 2.05 -2.55 13.28
CA SER A 21 0.72 -2.88 13.79
C SER A 21 0.26 -4.26 13.28
N PRO A 22 -0.74 -4.88 13.93
CA PRO A 22 -1.31 -6.14 13.45
C PRO A 22 -1.86 -6.03 12.01
N GLU A 23 -2.42 -4.88 11.63
CA GLU A 23 -2.92 -4.65 10.28
C GLU A 23 -1.80 -4.66 9.24
N PHE A 24 -0.61 -4.15 9.57
CA PHE A 24 0.54 -4.26 8.68
C PHE A 24 0.89 -5.72 8.41
N ALA A 25 1.02 -6.53 9.47
CA ALA A 25 1.34 -7.96 9.35
C ALA A 25 0.27 -8.71 8.56
N LEU A 26 -1.01 -8.44 8.85
CA LEU A 26 -2.13 -9.05 8.14
C LEU A 26 -2.13 -8.68 6.65
N CYS A 27 -1.95 -7.40 6.32
CA CYS A 27 -1.92 -6.94 4.94
C CYS A 27 -0.71 -7.49 4.18
N PHE A 28 0.47 -7.56 4.80
CA PHE A 28 1.65 -8.18 4.22
C PHE A 28 1.38 -9.65 3.84
N LEU A 29 0.82 -10.44 4.77
CA LEU A 29 0.48 -11.83 4.52
C LEU A 29 -0.63 -11.98 3.46
N ALA A 30 -1.64 -11.10 3.46
CA ALA A 30 -2.71 -11.12 2.46
C ALA A 30 -2.18 -10.82 1.04
N VAL A 31 -1.27 -9.85 0.91
CA VAL A 31 -0.61 -9.53 -0.37
C VAL A 31 0.22 -10.72 -0.86
N ALA A 32 1.01 -11.34 0.04
CA ALA A 32 1.78 -12.53 -0.29
C ALA A 32 0.89 -13.70 -0.72
N TYR A 33 -0.21 -13.95 0.00
CA TYR A 33 -1.19 -15.00 -0.33
C TYR A 33 -1.82 -14.82 -1.72
N LEU A 34 -2.06 -13.57 -2.15
CA LEU A 34 -2.58 -13.25 -3.48
C LEU A 34 -1.52 -13.37 -4.59
N GLY A 35 -0.26 -13.68 -4.26
CA GLY A 35 0.87 -13.66 -5.18
C GLY A 35 1.21 -12.26 -5.70
N ALA A 36 0.80 -11.22 -4.98
CA ALA A 36 1.15 -9.83 -5.23
C ALA A 36 2.45 -9.46 -4.49
N VAL A 37 3.01 -8.29 -4.79
CA VAL A 37 4.26 -7.80 -4.21
C VAL A 37 3.96 -6.69 -3.22
N SER A 38 4.49 -6.77 -2.01
CA SER A 38 4.40 -5.69 -1.02
C SER A 38 5.58 -4.73 -1.16
N THR A 39 5.31 -3.42 -1.18
CA THR A 39 6.30 -2.38 -0.85
C THR A 39 5.84 -1.67 0.42
N THR A 40 6.78 -1.21 1.25
CA THR A 40 6.48 -0.67 2.58
C THR A 40 7.01 0.74 2.69
N ALA A 41 6.17 1.71 3.06
CA ALA A 41 6.60 3.08 3.30
C ALA A 41 6.26 3.45 4.74
N ASP A 42 7.12 4.25 5.38
CA ASP A 42 6.83 4.77 6.70
C ASP A 42 5.72 5.84 6.59
N PRO A 43 4.65 5.75 7.39
CA PRO A 43 3.55 6.73 7.35
C PRO A 43 3.96 8.17 7.72
N PHE A 44 5.09 8.35 8.40
CA PHE A 44 5.61 9.66 8.80
C PHE A 44 6.50 10.30 7.72
N TYR A 45 6.73 9.61 6.59
CA TYR A 45 7.39 10.22 5.44
C TYR A 45 6.57 11.38 4.87
N THR A 46 7.27 12.34 4.28
CA THR A 46 6.63 13.43 3.56
C THR A 46 5.84 12.89 2.36
N LYS A 47 4.82 13.64 1.92
CA LYS A 47 4.04 13.29 0.72
C LYS A 47 4.94 13.02 -0.50
N SER A 48 5.98 13.83 -0.69
CA SER A 48 6.93 13.70 -1.81
C SER A 48 7.71 12.39 -1.76
N GLU A 49 8.15 11.96 -0.57
CA GLU A 49 8.87 10.69 -0.39
C GLU A 49 7.95 9.50 -0.64
N ILE A 50 6.71 9.55 -0.12
CA ILE A 50 5.70 8.51 -0.38
C ILE A 50 5.40 8.43 -1.87
N GLU A 51 5.21 9.56 -2.56
CA GLU A 51 4.98 9.60 -4.00
C GLU A 51 6.16 9.05 -4.79
N LYS A 52 7.38 9.42 -4.42
CA LYS A 52 8.61 8.92 -5.05
C LYS A 52 8.68 7.40 -4.93
N GLN A 53 8.40 6.86 -3.75
CA GLN A 53 8.41 5.41 -3.53
C GLN A 53 7.27 4.71 -4.26
N ALA A 54 6.07 5.28 -4.28
CA ALA A 54 4.92 4.72 -4.99
C ALA A 54 5.19 4.63 -6.50
N LYS A 55 5.83 5.66 -7.08
CA LYS A 55 6.27 5.67 -8.49
C LYS A 55 7.37 4.65 -8.75
N ALA A 56 8.41 4.63 -7.93
CA ALA A 56 9.56 3.73 -8.09
C ALA A 56 9.16 2.24 -8.01
N SER A 57 8.13 1.92 -7.22
CA SER A 57 7.63 0.56 -7.03
C SER A 57 6.50 0.15 -7.99
N ALA A 58 6.09 1.05 -8.89
CA ALA A 58 4.91 0.87 -9.75
C ALA A 58 3.65 0.44 -8.96
N THR A 59 3.45 1.04 -7.78
CA THR A 59 2.34 0.71 -6.87
C THR A 59 0.98 0.88 -7.56
N LYS A 60 0.14 -0.16 -7.49
CA LYS A 60 -1.23 -0.16 -8.03
C LYS A 60 -2.31 0.09 -6.99
N MET A 61 -1.99 -0.08 -5.70
CA MET A 61 -2.88 0.15 -4.57
C MET A 61 -2.07 0.51 -3.32
N ILE A 62 -2.57 1.45 -2.53
CA ILE A 62 -2.00 1.80 -1.23
C ILE A 62 -3.01 1.39 -0.15
N ILE A 63 -2.54 0.66 0.86
CA ILE A 63 -3.30 0.36 2.07
C ILE A 63 -2.74 1.25 3.18
N THR A 64 -3.63 1.99 3.84
CA THR A 64 -3.27 2.89 4.94
C THR A 64 -4.41 2.99 5.96
N LYS A 65 -4.15 3.62 7.10
CA LYS A 65 -5.16 3.93 8.12
C LYS A 65 -5.65 5.37 7.93
N SER A 66 -6.97 5.59 7.98
CA SER A 66 -7.59 6.91 7.78
C SER A 66 -7.08 8.00 8.73
N LEU A 67 -6.64 7.62 9.93
CA LEU A 67 -6.07 8.55 10.91
C LEU A 67 -4.71 9.12 10.49
N ILE A 68 -4.04 8.48 9.53
CA ILE A 68 -2.66 8.75 9.14
C ILE A 68 -2.58 9.39 7.74
N LEU A 69 -3.70 9.86 7.17
CA LEU A 69 -3.62 10.62 5.94
C LEU A 69 -2.88 11.95 6.18
N PRO A 70 -1.78 12.23 5.48
CA PRO A 70 -1.12 13.52 5.58
C PRO A 70 -2.06 14.61 5.06
N LYS A 71 -2.30 15.66 5.85
CA LYS A 71 -3.07 16.86 5.47
C LYS A 71 -2.56 17.44 4.17
#